data_AF-A0A965VLW2-F1
#
_entry.id   AF-A0A965VLW2-F1
#
_cell.length_a   1.000
_cell.length_b   1.000
_cell.length_c   1.000
_cell.angle_alpha   90.00
_cell.angle_beta   90.00
_cell.angle_gamma   90.00
#
_symmetry.space_group_name_H-M   'P 1'
#
loop_
_entity.id
_entity.type
_entity.pdbx_description
1 polymer ?
#
loop_
_entity_poly.entity_id
_entity_poly.type
_entity_poly.pdbx_seq_one_letter_code
_entity_poly.pdbx_strand_id
1 'polypeptide(L)'
;KYHKLNTIHDIWPNLNIYIHGGVSFEPYKDSFSKLLAKPISFVETYMASEGSFGFKAHPNDSGIKLVLNAGIFYEFVPFNASNFDEEGNPYSKVQSVLINEVDEHTEYAVMLSTCSGAWRYIIGDVIRFTNAKEHEMMIVGRTKQFLSLCGEHLSVDNMNKAIEVVAKQYQIAINEFTVIGFSEANYFAHRWYIGCDDKSISEQEIAASIDKALCELNDDYEVERTSALKSIYVTLVPNKTFYDYMKSLGKDGAMNKFPRVLKGNAKDKWEAYLNNLAH
;
A
#
# COMPACT_ATOMS: atom_id res chain seq x y z
N LYS A 1 15.21 -31.86 11.85
CA LYS A 1 14.19 -31.95 12.93
C LYS A 1 14.24 -30.64 13.71
N TYR A 2 13.50 -29.62 13.29
CA TYR A 2 13.62 -28.28 13.88
C TYR A 2 12.81 -28.22 15.18
N HIS A 3 13.51 -28.35 16.31
CA HIS A 3 13.23 -27.97 17.70
C HIS A 3 11.85 -28.23 18.39
N LYS A 4 10.79 -28.67 17.72
CA LYS A 4 9.45 -28.96 18.32
C LYS A 4 8.93 -27.83 19.23
N LEU A 5 9.02 -26.59 18.76
CA LEU A 5 8.61 -25.40 19.50
C LEU A 5 7.14 -25.07 19.19
N ASN A 6 6.42 -24.54 20.17
CA ASN A 6 5.01 -24.14 20.03
C ASN A 6 4.90 -22.64 19.80
N THR A 7 5.76 -21.83 20.43
CA THR A 7 5.74 -20.37 20.37
C THR A 7 7.14 -19.77 20.29
N ILE A 8 7.22 -18.48 19.93
CA ILE A 8 8.49 -17.75 19.92
C ILE A 8 9.13 -17.65 21.32
N HIS A 9 8.31 -17.70 22.38
CA HIS A 9 8.75 -17.62 23.77
C HIS A 9 9.45 -18.89 24.25
N ASP A 10 9.28 -20.02 23.56
CA ASP A 10 10.06 -21.23 23.83
C ASP A 10 11.55 -21.04 23.48
N ILE A 11 11.85 -20.11 22.55
CA ILE A 11 13.22 -19.69 22.19
C ILE A 11 13.64 -18.48 23.02
N TRP A 12 12.78 -17.48 23.12
CA TRP A 12 13.04 -16.21 23.80
C TRP A 12 11.99 -15.94 24.91
N PRO A 13 12.16 -16.54 26.10
CA PRO A 13 11.17 -16.45 27.18
C PRO A 13 10.83 -15.02 27.64
N ASN A 14 11.78 -14.11 27.44
CA ASN A 14 11.69 -12.71 27.88
C ASN A 14 11.38 -11.73 26.74
N LEU A 15 11.01 -12.21 25.55
CA LEU A 15 10.56 -11.33 24.46
C LEU A 15 9.32 -10.53 24.91
N ASN A 16 9.45 -9.21 24.91
CA ASN A 16 8.42 -8.30 25.42
C ASN A 16 8.17 -7.06 24.55
N ILE A 17 9.08 -6.76 23.61
CA ILE A 17 9.00 -5.60 22.71
C ILE A 17 9.40 -6.03 21.30
N TYR A 18 8.65 -5.59 20.30
CA TYR A 18 8.99 -5.70 18.89
C TYR A 18 8.96 -4.32 18.25
N ILE A 19 10.12 -3.87 17.75
CA ILE A 19 10.27 -2.56 17.10
C ILE A 19 10.28 -2.81 15.58
N HIS A 20 9.44 -2.09 14.84
CA HIS A 20 9.32 -2.23 13.40
C HIS A 20 9.20 -0.89 12.69
N GLY A 21 9.42 -0.89 11.37
CA GLY A 21 9.33 0.27 10.49
C GLY A 21 9.40 -0.14 9.03
N GLY A 22 9.12 0.79 8.12
CA GLY A 22 9.26 0.61 6.66
C GLY A 22 8.15 -0.19 5.97
N VAL A 23 7.41 -1.03 6.69
CA VAL A 23 6.23 -1.76 6.19
C VAL A 23 5.09 -1.68 7.19
N SER A 24 3.86 -1.54 6.69
CA SER A 24 2.65 -1.61 7.52
C SER A 24 2.59 -2.99 8.20
N PHE A 25 2.71 -2.99 9.52
CA PHE A 25 2.71 -4.23 10.32
C PHE A 25 1.30 -4.67 10.71
N GLU A 26 0.33 -3.75 10.67
CA GLU A 26 -1.04 -4.01 11.13
C GLU A 26 -1.70 -5.25 10.47
N PRO A 27 -1.54 -5.52 9.15
CA PRO A 27 -2.10 -6.72 8.52
C PRO A 27 -1.51 -8.04 9.07
N TYR A 28 -0.26 -8.00 9.56
CA TYR A 28 0.44 -9.19 10.05
C TYR A 28 0.27 -9.41 11.55
N LYS A 29 -0.27 -8.43 12.27
CA LYS A 29 -0.35 -8.41 13.73
C LYS A 29 -1.12 -9.60 14.30
N ASP A 30 -2.24 -9.98 13.71
CA ASP A 30 -3.03 -11.13 14.17
C ASP A 30 -2.29 -12.45 13.95
N SER A 31 -1.65 -12.61 12.78
CA SER A 31 -0.85 -13.79 12.47
C SER A 31 0.38 -13.90 13.36
N PHE A 32 1.05 -12.77 13.62
CA PHE A 32 2.20 -12.70 14.52
C PHE A 32 1.78 -12.99 15.97
N SER A 33 0.63 -12.47 16.41
CA SER A 33 0.12 -12.69 17.77
C SER A 33 -0.14 -14.17 18.06
N LYS A 34 -0.52 -14.97 17.07
CA LYS A 34 -0.67 -16.43 17.21
C LYS A 34 0.66 -17.15 17.51
N LEU A 35 1.80 -16.54 17.20
CA LEU A 35 3.13 -17.09 17.48
C LEU A 35 3.60 -16.77 18.90
N LEU A 36 2.90 -15.89 19.61
CA LEU A 36 3.25 -15.43 20.95
C LEU A 36 2.53 -16.26 22.01
N ALA A 37 3.24 -16.67 23.06
CA ALA A 37 2.62 -17.26 24.24
C ALA A 37 1.96 -16.18 25.14
N LYS A 38 2.38 -14.92 25.01
CA LYS A 38 1.92 -13.78 25.79
C LYS A 38 2.00 -12.48 24.97
N PRO A 39 1.14 -11.47 25.23
CA PRO A 39 1.19 -10.18 24.54
C PRO A 39 2.56 -9.50 24.69
N ILE A 40 2.98 -8.80 23.65
CA ILE A 40 4.18 -7.95 23.66
C ILE A 40 3.82 -6.53 23.18
N SER A 41 4.70 -5.57 23.44
CA SER A 41 4.53 -4.20 22.95
C SER A 41 5.09 -4.05 21.54
N PHE A 42 4.34 -3.36 20.67
CA PHE A 42 4.78 -3.01 19.32
C PHE A 42 5.15 -1.52 19.29
N VAL A 43 6.35 -1.22 18.81
CA VAL A 43 6.83 0.16 18.64
C VAL A 43 7.08 0.39 17.16
N GLU A 44 6.23 1.21 16.56
CA GLU A 44 6.41 1.61 15.17
C GLU A 44 7.38 2.79 15.07
N THR A 45 8.24 2.74 14.07
CA THR A 45 9.25 3.77 13.78
C THR A 45 9.08 4.26 12.35
N TYR A 46 9.19 5.58 12.17
CA TYR A 46 9.18 6.22 10.86
C TYR A 46 10.58 6.75 10.55
N MET A 47 11.27 6.04 9.67
CA MET A 47 12.63 6.36 9.24
C MET A 47 12.82 6.02 7.76
N ALA A 48 13.72 6.74 7.10
CA ALA A 48 14.19 6.46 5.75
C ALA A 48 15.68 6.82 5.63
N SER A 49 16.25 6.67 4.44
CA SER A 49 17.63 7.09 4.13
C SER A 49 17.87 8.57 4.39
N GLU A 50 16.83 9.39 4.27
CA GLU A 50 16.81 10.84 4.41
C GLU A 50 16.81 11.28 5.87
N GLY A 51 16.44 10.40 6.82
CA GLY A 51 16.44 10.71 8.24
C GLY A 51 15.54 9.79 9.09
N SER A 52 15.58 10.05 10.40
CA SER A 52 14.65 9.47 11.37
C SER A 52 13.63 10.52 11.76
N PHE A 53 12.34 10.24 11.52
CA PHE A 53 11.31 11.25 11.57
C PHE A 53 10.38 11.12 12.78
N GLY A 54 10.20 9.92 13.31
CA GLY A 54 9.23 9.70 14.37
C GLY A 54 9.22 8.27 14.90
N PHE A 55 8.57 8.10 16.03
CA PHE A 55 8.29 6.80 16.61
C PHE A 55 7.03 6.85 17.47
N LYS A 56 6.41 5.69 17.69
CA LYS A 56 5.31 5.55 18.64
C LYS A 56 5.82 5.77 20.07
N ALA A 57 5.46 6.89 20.70
CA ALA A 57 6.05 7.32 21.97
C ALA A 57 5.49 6.54 23.17
N HIS A 58 4.21 6.21 23.14
CA HIS A 58 3.54 5.39 24.15
C HIS A 58 2.76 4.23 23.52
N PRO A 59 2.61 3.09 24.22
CA PRO A 59 1.89 1.92 23.71
C PRO A 59 0.45 2.22 23.26
N ASN A 60 -0.19 3.19 23.93
CA ASN A 60 -1.58 3.56 23.72
C ASN A 60 -1.78 4.67 22.67
N ASP A 61 -0.71 5.25 22.12
CA ASP A 61 -0.84 6.29 21.12
C ASP A 61 -1.53 5.75 19.86
N SER A 62 -2.30 6.59 19.20
CA SER A 62 -2.99 6.24 17.95
C SER A 62 -2.07 6.23 16.73
N GLY A 63 -0.85 6.75 16.87
CA GLY A 63 0.10 6.85 15.77
C GLY A 63 1.55 7.08 16.18
N ILE A 64 2.34 7.51 15.20
CA ILE A 64 3.75 7.84 15.30
C ILE A 64 3.87 9.31 15.67
N LYS A 65 4.58 9.63 16.75
CA LYS A 65 4.88 11.01 17.14
C LYS A 65 6.08 11.52 16.34
N LEU A 66 5.92 12.67 15.68
CA LEU A 66 6.99 13.30 14.92
C LEU A 66 8.07 13.90 15.84
N VAL A 67 9.32 13.76 15.44
CA VAL A 67 10.48 14.37 16.08
C VAL A 67 10.82 15.67 15.34
N LEU A 68 10.33 16.80 15.86
CA LEU A 68 10.45 18.10 15.19
C LEU A 68 11.78 18.81 15.44
N ASN A 69 12.62 18.32 16.34
CA ASN A 69 13.87 18.95 16.78
C ASN A 69 15.12 18.14 16.42
N ALA A 70 15.09 17.41 15.30
CA ALA A 70 16.20 16.55 14.83
C ALA A 70 16.92 17.07 13.57
N GLY A 71 16.90 18.38 13.30
CA GLY A 71 17.58 18.96 12.12
C GLY A 71 16.88 18.64 10.79
N ILE A 72 15.59 18.32 10.86
CA ILE A 72 14.71 18.09 9.71
C ILE A 72 13.57 19.10 9.82
N PHE A 73 13.36 19.88 8.76
CA PHE A 73 12.23 20.77 8.62
C PHE A 73 11.15 20.08 7.79
N TYR A 74 9.92 20.11 8.30
CA TYR A 74 8.77 19.44 7.71
C TYR A 74 7.81 20.45 7.10
N GLU A 75 7.40 20.15 5.89
CA GLU A 75 6.26 20.76 5.20
C GLU A 75 5.29 19.64 4.83
N PHE A 76 3.99 19.94 4.90
CA PHE A 76 2.93 18.97 4.60
C PHE A 76 2.16 19.46 3.38
N VAL A 77 2.19 18.71 2.29
CA VAL A 77 1.48 19.07 1.05
C VAL A 77 0.17 18.30 1.03
N PRO A 78 -1.01 18.95 1.07
CA PRO A 78 -2.29 18.27 0.93
C PRO A 78 -2.29 17.38 -0.31
N PHE A 79 -2.54 16.09 -0.12
CA PHE A 79 -2.49 15.09 -1.18
C PHE A 79 -3.83 15.08 -1.94
N ASN A 80 -3.95 15.98 -2.91
CA ASN A 80 -5.16 16.16 -3.72
C ASN A 80 -4.81 16.60 -5.15
N ALA A 81 -5.82 16.64 -6.01
CA ALA A 81 -5.69 16.98 -7.43
C ALA A 81 -5.19 18.42 -7.72
N SER A 82 -5.12 19.30 -6.72
CA SER A 82 -4.54 20.64 -6.90
C SER A 82 -3.02 20.66 -6.76
N ASN A 83 -2.45 19.68 -6.06
CA ASN A 83 -1.01 19.57 -5.78
C ASN A 83 -0.33 18.42 -6.52
N PHE A 84 -1.09 17.38 -6.90
CA PHE A 84 -0.57 16.16 -7.52
C PHE A 84 -1.33 15.81 -8.78
N ASP A 85 -0.63 15.23 -9.76
CA ASP A 85 -1.25 14.60 -10.92
C ASP A 85 -1.83 13.21 -10.59
N GLU A 86 -2.50 12.58 -11.56
CA GLU A 86 -3.09 11.24 -11.44
C GLU A 86 -2.06 10.11 -11.24
N GLU A 87 -0.77 10.40 -11.45
CA GLU A 87 0.34 9.49 -11.19
C GLU A 87 0.93 9.70 -9.78
N GLY A 88 0.42 10.69 -9.03
CA GLY A 88 0.92 11.07 -7.72
C GLY A 88 2.25 11.81 -7.77
N ASN A 89 2.61 12.40 -8.91
CA ASN A 89 3.73 13.32 -9.00
C ASN A 89 3.29 14.72 -8.56
N PRO A 90 4.10 15.42 -7.76
CA PRO A 90 3.80 16.79 -7.38
C PRO A 90 3.93 17.74 -8.58
N TYR A 91 3.04 18.72 -8.68
CA TYR A 91 3.18 19.82 -9.63
C TYR A 91 4.37 20.72 -9.28
N SER A 92 4.82 21.53 -10.24
CA SER A 92 5.96 22.43 -10.06
C SER A 92 5.76 23.48 -8.95
N LYS A 93 4.51 23.79 -8.60
CA LYS A 93 4.13 24.67 -7.50
C LYS A 93 3.11 23.99 -6.60
N VAL A 94 3.59 23.22 -5.63
CA VAL A 94 2.77 22.67 -4.56
C VAL A 94 2.50 23.72 -3.48
N GLN A 95 1.29 23.70 -2.94
CA GLN A 95 0.94 24.43 -1.72
C GLN A 95 1.19 23.51 -0.52
N SER A 96 2.14 23.88 0.33
CA SER A 96 2.43 23.21 1.59
C SER A 96 1.90 24.02 2.75
N VAL A 97 1.64 23.33 3.86
CA VAL A 97 1.32 23.90 5.16
C VAL A 97 2.37 23.47 6.18
N LEU A 98 2.51 24.24 7.25
CA LEU A 98 3.40 23.94 8.37
C LEU A 98 2.72 23.02 9.38
N ILE A 99 3.53 22.45 10.29
CA ILE A 99 3.05 21.51 11.31
C ILE A 99 1.90 22.07 12.18
N ASN A 100 1.83 23.39 12.38
CA ASN A 100 0.78 24.04 13.18
C ASN A 100 -0.51 24.33 12.38
N GLU A 101 -0.55 23.99 11.10
CA GLU A 101 -1.65 24.24 10.18
C GLU A 101 -2.31 22.94 9.68
N VAL A 102 -1.80 21.78 10.11
CA VAL A 102 -2.34 20.47 9.75
C VAL A 102 -3.61 20.14 10.53
N ASP A 103 -4.44 19.27 9.96
CA ASP A 103 -5.64 18.73 10.60
C ASP A 103 -5.71 17.19 10.46
N GLU A 104 -6.62 16.56 11.21
CA GLU A 104 -6.79 15.11 11.26
C GLU A 104 -7.60 14.51 10.10
N HIS A 105 -8.17 15.35 9.23
CA HIS A 105 -9.05 14.93 8.13
C HIS A 105 -8.37 14.95 6.77
N THR A 106 -7.30 15.71 6.64
CA THR A 106 -6.54 15.86 5.41
C THR A 106 -5.40 14.85 5.35
N GLU A 107 -5.21 14.25 4.19
CA GLU A 107 -4.03 13.45 3.88
C GLU A 107 -2.93 14.34 3.31
N TYR A 108 -1.70 14.14 3.75
CA TYR A 108 -0.56 14.97 3.36
C TYR A 108 0.59 14.11 2.83
N ALA A 109 1.15 14.53 1.69
CA ALA A 109 2.48 14.09 1.31
C ALA A 109 3.53 14.80 2.16
N VAL A 110 4.49 14.04 2.68
CA VAL A 110 5.55 14.58 3.53
C VAL A 110 6.66 15.19 2.67
N MET A 111 6.96 16.46 2.90
CA MET A 111 8.03 17.19 2.25
C MET A 111 9.06 17.64 3.28
N LEU A 112 10.34 17.43 2.97
CA LEU A 112 11.43 17.52 3.93
C LEU A 112 12.51 18.48 3.43
N SER A 113 13.06 19.25 4.35
CA SER A 113 14.38 19.87 4.18
C SER A 113 15.31 19.39 5.29
N THR A 114 16.50 18.89 4.94
CA THR A 114 17.43 18.27 5.89
C THR A 114 18.81 18.91 5.81
N CYS A 115 19.55 18.88 6.92
CA CYS A 115 20.97 19.31 6.94
C CYS A 115 21.89 18.48 6.03
N SER A 116 21.40 17.36 5.49
CA SER A 116 22.14 16.47 4.57
C SER A 116 21.91 16.82 3.09
N GLY A 117 21.23 17.93 2.78
CA GLY A 117 21.11 18.47 1.43
C GLY A 117 19.81 18.15 0.70
N ALA A 118 18.82 17.56 1.38
CA ALA A 118 17.46 17.52 0.85
C ALA A 118 16.81 18.89 1.04
N TRP A 119 16.23 19.46 -0.02
CA TRP A 119 15.57 20.77 0.02
C TRP A 119 14.20 20.65 -0.60
N ARG A 120 13.15 20.80 0.22
CA ARG A 120 11.75 20.61 -0.17
C ARG A 120 11.54 19.31 -0.97
N TYR A 121 12.16 18.24 -0.47
CA TYR A 121 12.12 16.91 -1.07
C TYR A 121 10.87 16.16 -0.60
N ILE A 122 10.02 15.72 -1.52
CA ILE A 122 8.88 14.86 -1.20
C ILE A 122 9.37 13.42 -1.09
N ILE A 123 9.27 12.85 0.12
CA ILE A 123 9.74 11.49 0.43
C ILE A 123 8.87 10.39 -0.18
N GLY A 124 7.67 10.76 -0.65
CA GLY A 124 6.74 9.87 -1.33
C GLY A 124 5.83 9.09 -0.39
N ASP A 125 5.81 9.41 0.91
CA ASP A 125 4.84 8.89 1.87
C ASP A 125 3.64 9.84 1.98
N VAL A 126 2.44 9.26 2.10
CA VAL A 126 1.21 9.98 2.44
C VAL A 126 0.84 9.62 3.87
N ILE A 127 0.58 10.64 4.67
CA ILE A 127 0.25 10.51 6.09
C ILE A 127 -1.09 11.18 6.39
N ARG A 128 -1.69 10.80 7.51
CA ARG A 128 -2.81 11.53 8.12
C ARG A 128 -2.51 11.72 9.60
N PHE A 129 -2.79 12.91 10.13
CA PHE A 129 -2.65 13.15 11.56
C PHE A 129 -3.77 12.41 12.31
N THR A 130 -3.38 11.65 13.32
CA THR A 130 -4.33 11.04 14.27
C THR A 130 -4.64 12.00 15.43
N ASN A 131 -3.70 12.90 15.71
CA ASN A 131 -3.83 13.99 16.67
C ASN A 131 -2.86 15.10 16.24
N ALA A 132 -3.39 16.15 15.61
CA ALA A 132 -2.59 17.27 15.09
C ALA A 132 -1.93 18.05 16.23
N LYS A 133 -2.62 18.21 17.37
CA LYS A 133 -2.11 18.92 18.54
C LYS A 133 -0.88 18.25 19.15
N GLU A 134 -0.86 16.92 19.17
CA GLU A 134 0.29 16.14 19.68
C GLU A 134 1.30 15.76 18.59
N HIS A 135 1.04 16.16 17.34
CA HIS A 135 1.84 15.83 16.16
C HIS A 135 2.01 14.32 15.96
N GLU A 136 0.93 13.57 16.22
CA GLU A 136 0.86 12.13 16.04
C GLU A 136 0.17 11.80 14.73
N MET A 137 0.79 10.95 13.92
CA MET A 137 0.34 10.66 12.57
C MET A 137 0.45 9.17 12.24
N MET A 138 -0.30 8.75 11.23
CA MET A 138 -0.25 7.41 10.66
C MET A 138 0.11 7.49 9.18
N ILE A 139 0.86 6.52 8.70
CA ILE A 139 1.16 6.38 7.27
C ILE A 139 -0.05 5.71 6.62
N VAL A 140 -0.65 6.38 5.64
CA VAL A 140 -1.83 5.88 4.91
C VAL A 140 -1.47 5.34 3.53
N GLY A 141 -0.30 5.68 2.99
CA GLY A 141 0.16 5.15 1.70
C GLY A 141 1.43 5.78 1.16
N ARG A 142 1.61 5.63 -0.16
CA ARG A 142 2.71 6.22 -0.94
C ARG A 142 2.15 7.06 -2.07
N THR A 143 2.72 8.23 -2.35
CA THR A 143 2.22 9.14 -3.39
C THR A 143 2.04 8.45 -4.75
N LYS A 144 2.95 7.54 -5.12
CA LYS A 144 2.94 6.82 -6.41
C LYS A 144 2.25 5.47 -6.41
N GLN A 145 1.59 5.06 -5.33
CA GLN A 145 0.93 3.76 -5.20
C GLN A 145 -0.59 3.88 -5.07
N PHE A 146 -1.18 4.75 -5.89
CA PHE A 146 -2.62 4.86 -6.04
C PHE A 146 -3.03 4.51 -7.48
N LEU A 147 -4.15 3.79 -7.61
CA LEU A 147 -4.89 3.71 -8.85
C LEU A 147 -6.03 4.75 -8.76
N SER A 148 -5.94 5.78 -9.59
CA SER A 148 -6.99 6.78 -9.75
C SER A 148 -7.11 7.08 -11.24
N LEU A 149 -8.23 6.70 -11.84
CA LEU A 149 -8.58 6.93 -13.26
C LEU A 149 -9.72 7.93 -13.39
N CYS A 150 -10.67 7.87 -12.46
CA CYS A 150 -11.85 8.73 -12.42
C CYS A 150 -12.05 9.38 -11.06
N GLY A 151 -11.09 9.26 -10.14
CA GLY A 151 -11.15 9.85 -8.80
C GLY A 151 -11.43 8.84 -7.68
N GLU A 152 -11.31 7.54 -7.95
CA GLU A 152 -11.56 6.48 -6.97
C GLU A 152 -10.48 6.36 -5.87
N HIS A 153 -9.35 7.08 -6.02
CA HIS A 153 -8.25 7.16 -5.05
C HIS A 153 -7.88 5.81 -4.39
N LEU A 154 -7.82 4.75 -5.20
CA LEU A 154 -7.66 3.40 -4.68
C LEU A 154 -6.21 3.18 -4.23
N SER A 155 -6.00 3.05 -2.93
CA SER A 155 -4.68 2.78 -2.34
C SER A 155 -4.28 1.32 -2.52
N VAL A 156 -2.96 1.04 -2.53
CA VAL A 156 -2.46 -0.35 -2.50
C VAL A 156 -2.96 -1.11 -1.27
N ASP A 157 -3.22 -0.43 -0.14
CA ASP A 157 -3.77 -1.05 1.05
C ASP A 157 -5.24 -1.47 0.86
N ASN A 158 -6.06 -0.66 0.18
CA ASN A 158 -7.42 -1.08 -0.21
C ASN A 158 -7.35 -2.33 -1.09
N MET A 159 -6.46 -2.34 -2.08
CA MET A 159 -6.29 -3.48 -2.99
C MET A 159 -5.84 -4.75 -2.25
N ASN A 160 -4.82 -4.65 -1.38
CA ASN A 160 -4.34 -5.79 -0.60
C ASN A 160 -5.43 -6.35 0.32
N LYS A 161 -6.19 -5.47 1.00
CA LYS A 161 -7.31 -5.89 1.86
C LYS A 161 -8.42 -6.57 1.07
N ALA A 162 -8.80 -6.02 -0.09
CA ALA A 162 -9.81 -6.64 -0.95
C ALA A 162 -9.38 -8.04 -1.40
N ILE A 163 -8.12 -8.19 -1.84
CA ILE A 163 -7.55 -9.49 -2.21
C ILE A 163 -7.52 -10.45 -1.01
N GLU A 164 -7.19 -9.99 0.19
CA GLU A 164 -7.20 -10.81 1.40
C GLU A 164 -8.60 -11.32 1.76
N VAL A 165 -9.62 -10.44 1.66
CA VAL A 165 -11.02 -10.81 1.87
C VAL A 165 -11.45 -11.88 0.88
N VAL A 166 -11.16 -11.70 -0.40
CA VAL A 166 -11.49 -12.65 -1.47
C VAL A 166 -10.73 -13.97 -1.27
N ALA A 167 -9.43 -13.94 -0.99
CA ALA A 167 -8.63 -15.13 -0.72
C ALA A 167 -9.21 -15.97 0.44
N LYS A 168 -9.66 -15.32 1.51
CA LYS A 168 -10.33 -15.99 2.64
C LYS A 168 -11.69 -16.55 2.27
N GLN A 169 -12.51 -15.80 1.52
CA GLN A 169 -13.84 -16.20 1.10
C GLN A 169 -13.81 -17.48 0.24
N TYR A 170 -12.85 -17.56 -0.68
CA TYR A 170 -12.71 -18.70 -1.61
C TYR A 170 -11.72 -19.77 -1.13
N GLN A 171 -11.08 -19.57 0.03
CA GLN A 171 -10.06 -20.46 0.59
C GLN A 171 -8.88 -20.74 -0.37
N ILE A 172 -8.42 -19.70 -1.05
CA ILE A 172 -7.36 -19.78 -2.05
C ILE A 172 -6.14 -18.94 -1.68
N ALA A 173 -5.00 -19.34 -2.21
CA ALA A 173 -3.76 -18.59 -2.09
C ALA A 173 -3.60 -17.65 -3.29
N ILE A 174 -3.72 -16.34 -3.06
CA ILE A 174 -3.38 -15.30 -4.03
C ILE A 174 -2.04 -14.69 -3.61
N ASN A 175 -0.94 -15.12 -4.26
CA ASN A 175 0.40 -14.68 -3.86
C ASN A 175 0.83 -13.40 -4.57
N GLU A 176 0.42 -13.24 -5.82
CA GLU A 176 0.73 -12.09 -6.64
C GLU A 176 -0.52 -11.55 -7.31
N PHE A 177 -0.60 -10.23 -7.44
CA PHE A 177 -1.61 -9.58 -8.26
C PHE A 177 -1.10 -8.24 -8.79
N THR A 178 -1.76 -7.77 -9.84
CA THR A 178 -1.68 -6.38 -10.29
C THR A 178 -3.03 -5.94 -10.84
N VAL A 179 -3.29 -4.64 -10.77
CA VAL A 179 -4.42 -3.99 -11.44
C VAL A 179 -3.93 -2.99 -12.48
N ILE A 180 -4.69 -2.88 -13.57
CA ILE A 180 -4.52 -1.91 -14.64
C ILE A 180 -5.82 -1.16 -14.80
N GLY A 181 -5.72 0.16 -14.82
CA GLY A 181 -6.81 1.04 -15.21
C GLY A 181 -6.75 1.41 -16.68
N PHE A 182 -7.91 1.48 -17.34
CA PHE A 182 -8.00 1.94 -18.73
C PHE A 182 -9.37 2.53 -19.05
N SER A 183 -9.42 3.43 -20.02
CA SER A 183 -10.67 3.93 -20.59
C SER A 183 -11.30 2.87 -21.49
N GLU A 184 -12.59 2.65 -21.34
CA GLU A 184 -13.40 1.74 -22.12
C GLU A 184 -14.63 2.50 -22.66
N ALA A 185 -14.63 2.74 -23.98
CA ALA A 185 -15.59 3.63 -24.63
C ALA A 185 -15.64 5.02 -23.96
N ASN A 186 -16.77 5.36 -23.33
CA ASN A 186 -16.98 6.64 -22.62
C ASN A 186 -16.82 6.52 -21.09
N TYR A 187 -16.34 5.38 -20.60
CA TYR A 187 -16.21 5.06 -19.18
C TYR A 187 -14.80 4.55 -18.86
N PHE A 188 -14.58 4.14 -17.62
CA PHE A 188 -13.35 3.49 -17.17
C PHE A 188 -13.61 2.05 -16.76
N ALA A 189 -12.55 1.27 -16.80
CA ALA A 189 -12.53 -0.12 -16.40
C ALA A 189 -11.25 -0.48 -15.65
N HIS A 190 -11.37 -1.43 -14.74
CA HIS A 190 -10.23 -2.07 -14.08
C HIS A 190 -10.03 -3.47 -14.66
N ARG A 191 -8.77 -3.83 -14.93
CA ARG A 191 -8.37 -5.21 -15.24
C ARG A 191 -7.38 -5.69 -14.19
N TRP A 192 -7.77 -6.74 -13.50
CA TRP A 192 -7.00 -7.40 -12.46
C TRP A 192 -6.38 -8.68 -13.02
N TYR A 193 -5.08 -8.84 -12.79
CA TYR A 193 -4.38 -10.09 -13.03
C TYR A 193 -4.08 -10.70 -11.67
N ILE A 194 -4.64 -11.88 -11.41
CA ILE A 194 -4.58 -12.55 -10.11
C ILE A 194 -3.77 -13.83 -10.23
N GLY A 195 -2.70 -13.94 -9.45
CA GLY A 195 -1.86 -15.12 -9.28
C GLY A 195 -2.61 -16.23 -8.56
N CYS A 196 -3.23 -17.13 -9.32
CA CYS A 196 -3.98 -18.26 -8.77
C CYS A 196 -3.75 -19.51 -9.63
N ASP A 197 -3.36 -20.61 -8.98
CA ASP A 197 -3.16 -21.90 -9.66
C ASP A 197 -4.40 -22.81 -9.57
N ASP A 198 -5.43 -22.39 -8.83
CA ASP A 198 -6.69 -23.11 -8.70
C ASP A 198 -7.62 -22.79 -9.88
N LYS A 199 -7.85 -23.80 -10.71
CA LYS A 199 -8.69 -23.70 -11.93
C LYS A 199 -10.18 -23.89 -11.68
N SER A 200 -10.59 -24.20 -10.44
CA SER A 200 -11.99 -24.44 -10.11
C SER A 200 -12.81 -23.16 -9.93
N ILE A 201 -12.14 -22.00 -9.91
CA ILE A 201 -12.74 -20.71 -9.61
C ILE A 201 -13.04 -19.93 -10.89
N SER A 202 -14.21 -19.28 -10.90
CA SER A 202 -14.57 -18.37 -11.98
C SER A 202 -13.92 -17.00 -11.82
N GLU A 203 -13.30 -16.51 -12.90
CA GLU A 203 -12.83 -15.13 -13.02
C GLU A 203 -13.94 -14.11 -12.72
N GLN A 204 -15.19 -14.41 -13.11
CA GLN A 204 -16.32 -13.50 -12.91
C GLN A 204 -16.73 -13.42 -11.42
N GLU A 205 -16.66 -14.54 -10.69
CA GLU A 205 -16.96 -14.58 -9.26
C GLU A 205 -15.91 -13.83 -8.45
N ILE A 206 -14.62 -13.97 -8.82
CA ILE A 206 -13.54 -13.21 -8.22
C ILE A 206 -13.68 -11.73 -8.54
N ALA A 207 -14.03 -11.36 -9.78
CA ALA A 207 -14.25 -9.98 -10.16
C ALA A 207 -15.36 -9.32 -9.32
N ALA A 208 -16.51 -9.99 -9.19
CA ALA A 208 -17.62 -9.49 -8.37
C ALA A 208 -17.24 -9.37 -6.88
N SER A 209 -16.44 -10.30 -6.35
CA SER A 209 -16.04 -10.27 -4.95
C SER A 209 -14.97 -9.21 -4.65
N ILE A 210 -14.01 -9.01 -5.56
CA ILE A 210 -13.04 -7.90 -5.46
C ILE A 210 -13.80 -6.58 -5.49
N ASP A 211 -14.73 -6.41 -6.45
CA ASP A 211 -15.49 -5.19 -6.62
C ASP A 211 -16.29 -4.82 -5.37
N LYS A 212 -17.01 -5.81 -4.83
CA LYS A 212 -17.77 -5.64 -3.59
C LYS A 212 -16.87 -5.26 -2.42
N ALA A 213 -15.75 -5.96 -2.24
CA ALA A 213 -14.81 -5.67 -1.16
C ALA A 213 -14.22 -4.25 -1.30
N LEU A 214 -13.94 -3.79 -2.52
CA LEU A 214 -13.44 -2.44 -2.75
C LEU A 214 -14.49 -1.37 -2.45
N CYS A 215 -15.75 -1.56 -2.86
CA CYS A 215 -16.85 -0.65 -2.49
C CYS A 215 -17.01 -0.56 -0.96
N GLU A 216 -16.88 -1.67 -0.24
CA GLU A 216 -16.96 -1.67 1.24
C GLU A 216 -15.75 -1.00 1.92
N LEU A 217 -14.61 -0.92 1.23
CA LEU A 217 -13.35 -0.43 1.79
C LEU A 217 -13.03 1.02 1.40
N ASN A 218 -13.67 1.56 0.37
CA ASN A 218 -13.35 2.88 -0.19
C ASN A 218 -14.62 3.52 -0.77
N ASP A 219 -15.08 4.59 -0.11
CA ASP A 219 -16.30 5.31 -0.48
C ASP A 219 -16.18 5.98 -1.86
N ASP A 220 -15.01 6.52 -2.23
CA ASP A 220 -14.78 7.13 -3.55
C ASP A 220 -14.86 6.08 -4.67
N TYR A 221 -14.34 4.88 -4.43
CA TYR A 221 -14.50 3.75 -5.34
C TYR A 221 -15.98 3.36 -5.49
N GLU A 222 -16.74 3.28 -4.40
CA GLU A 222 -18.18 3.00 -4.47
C GLU A 222 -18.93 4.06 -5.30
N VAL A 223 -18.66 5.34 -5.06
CA VAL A 223 -19.23 6.46 -5.81
C VAL A 223 -18.86 6.33 -7.29
N GLU A 224 -17.58 6.13 -7.61
CA GLU A 224 -17.12 6.05 -8.99
C GLU A 224 -17.65 4.82 -9.74
N ARG A 225 -17.92 3.70 -9.04
CA ARG A 225 -18.60 2.55 -9.64
C ARG A 225 -20.01 2.88 -10.12
N THR A 226 -20.70 3.81 -9.45
CA THR A 226 -22.03 4.27 -9.89
C THR A 226 -21.98 5.31 -11.02
N SER A 227 -20.87 6.03 -11.18
CA SER A 227 -20.69 7.09 -12.19
C SER A 227 -19.84 6.64 -13.39
N ALA A 228 -18.51 6.65 -13.27
CA ALA A 228 -17.57 6.61 -14.38
C ALA A 228 -16.85 5.25 -14.54
N LEU A 229 -16.67 4.48 -13.47
CA LEU A 229 -16.01 3.17 -13.48
C LEU A 229 -17.05 2.06 -13.68
N LYS A 230 -17.25 1.58 -14.93
CA LYS A 230 -18.35 0.65 -15.26
C LYS A 230 -17.97 -0.82 -15.28
N SER A 231 -16.74 -1.14 -15.61
CA SER A 231 -16.33 -2.54 -15.79
C SER A 231 -15.19 -2.94 -14.87
N ILE A 232 -15.28 -4.17 -14.35
CA ILE A 232 -14.17 -4.84 -13.68
C ILE A 232 -13.94 -6.19 -14.36
N TYR A 233 -12.70 -6.45 -14.74
CA TYR A 233 -12.26 -7.67 -15.38
C TYR A 233 -11.22 -8.34 -14.50
N VAL A 234 -11.29 -9.66 -14.38
CA VAL A 234 -10.26 -10.47 -13.74
C VAL A 234 -9.74 -11.48 -14.74
N THR A 235 -8.43 -11.68 -14.74
CA THR A 235 -7.76 -12.77 -15.44
C THR A 235 -6.94 -13.56 -14.44
N LEU A 236 -7.22 -14.86 -14.31
CA LEU A 236 -6.41 -15.74 -13.48
C LEU A 236 -5.14 -16.11 -14.24
N VAL A 237 -4.00 -15.88 -13.60
CA VAL A 237 -2.68 -16.13 -14.16
C VAL A 237 -1.94 -17.07 -13.22
N PRO A 238 -1.26 -18.12 -13.71
CA PRO A 238 -0.44 -18.97 -12.85
C PRO A 238 0.60 -18.15 -12.08
N ASN A 239 0.82 -18.46 -10.80
CA ASN A 239 1.75 -17.68 -9.96
C ASN A 239 3.15 -17.62 -10.58
N LYS A 240 3.59 -18.72 -11.19
CA LYS A 240 4.88 -18.83 -11.88
C LYS A 240 5.09 -17.74 -12.95
N THR A 241 4.04 -17.32 -13.64
CA THR A 241 4.12 -16.33 -14.73
C THR A 241 4.60 -14.97 -14.23
N PHE A 242 4.16 -14.54 -13.04
CA PHE A 242 4.64 -13.29 -12.43
C PHE A 242 6.14 -13.37 -12.12
N TYR A 243 6.58 -14.50 -11.56
CA TYR A 243 7.99 -14.73 -11.24
C TYR A 243 8.87 -14.81 -12.49
N ASP A 244 8.43 -15.54 -13.53
CA ASP A 244 9.17 -15.68 -14.78
C ASP A 244 9.28 -14.33 -15.52
N TYR A 245 8.25 -13.49 -15.46
CA TYR A 245 8.32 -12.12 -15.97
C TYR A 245 9.35 -11.27 -15.22
N MET A 246 9.30 -11.25 -13.88
CA MET A 246 10.26 -10.49 -13.07
C MET A 246 11.70 -10.96 -13.31
N LYS A 247 11.89 -12.27 -13.49
CA LYS A 247 13.19 -12.85 -13.85
C LYS A 247 13.66 -12.40 -15.24
N SER A 248 12.77 -12.31 -16.22
CA SER A 248 13.10 -11.81 -17.56
C SER A 248 13.60 -10.37 -17.56
N LEU A 249 13.22 -9.58 -16.55
CA LEU A 249 13.68 -8.21 -16.33
C LEU A 249 14.95 -8.11 -15.47
N GLY A 250 15.54 -9.24 -15.05
CA GLY A 250 16.66 -9.28 -14.12
C GLY A 250 16.31 -8.85 -12.69
N LYS A 251 15.04 -9.00 -12.29
CA LYS A 251 14.49 -8.58 -10.99
C LYS A 251 13.99 -9.76 -10.15
N ASP A 252 14.75 -10.84 -10.06
CA ASP A 252 14.39 -12.08 -9.35
C ASP A 252 14.80 -12.10 -7.85
N GLY A 253 15.40 -11.02 -7.33
CA GLY A 253 15.75 -10.87 -5.92
C GLY A 253 14.54 -10.58 -5.02
N ALA A 254 14.59 -11.04 -3.76
CA ALA A 254 13.52 -10.89 -2.75
C ALA A 254 13.08 -9.44 -2.43
N MET A 255 13.90 -8.45 -2.80
CA MET A 255 13.55 -7.02 -2.67
C MET A 255 12.65 -6.51 -3.80
N ASN A 256 12.51 -7.25 -4.92
CA ASN A 256 11.74 -6.82 -6.08
C ASN A 256 10.38 -7.52 -6.10
N LYS A 257 9.35 -6.86 -5.58
CA LYS A 257 7.96 -7.33 -5.71
C LYS A 257 7.37 -6.90 -7.06
N PHE A 258 6.44 -7.70 -7.57
CA PHE A 258 5.68 -7.32 -8.75
C PHE A 258 4.82 -6.06 -8.43
N PRO A 259 4.83 -5.01 -9.27
CA PRO A 259 4.06 -3.80 -9.00
C PRO A 259 2.56 -4.11 -8.89
N ARG A 260 1.90 -3.60 -7.84
CA ARG A 260 0.44 -3.80 -7.65
C ARG A 260 -0.43 -3.01 -8.62
N VAL A 261 0.13 -1.94 -9.17
CA VAL A 261 -0.52 -1.09 -10.18
C VAL A 261 0.42 -0.95 -11.36
N LEU A 262 -0.06 -1.23 -12.57
CA LEU A 262 0.68 -1.02 -13.81
C LEU A 262 0.05 0.11 -14.62
N LYS A 263 0.89 1.05 -15.08
CA LYS A 263 0.53 2.17 -15.95
C LYS A 263 1.55 2.27 -17.10
N GLY A 264 1.15 2.90 -18.21
CA GLY A 264 2.01 3.20 -19.37
C GLY A 264 2.82 2.00 -19.89
N ASN A 265 4.11 2.22 -20.17
CA ASN A 265 5.00 1.20 -20.76
C ASN A 265 5.12 -0.09 -19.91
N ALA A 266 4.93 -0.01 -18.59
CA ALA A 266 4.99 -1.20 -17.74
C ALA A 266 3.77 -2.12 -17.96
N LYS A 267 2.58 -1.52 -18.15
CA LYS A 267 1.37 -2.23 -18.58
C LYS A 267 1.60 -2.90 -19.93
N ASP A 268 2.05 -2.14 -20.93
CA ASP A 268 2.19 -2.64 -22.30
C ASP A 268 3.15 -3.84 -22.39
N LYS A 269 4.26 -3.79 -21.64
CA LYS A 269 5.22 -4.90 -21.55
C LYS A 269 4.64 -6.14 -20.88
N TRP A 270 3.83 -5.97 -19.84
CA TRP A 270 3.18 -7.09 -19.16
C TRP A 270 2.12 -7.75 -20.05
N GLU A 271 1.24 -6.96 -20.66
CA GLU A 271 0.21 -7.49 -21.57
C GLU A 271 0.85 -8.19 -22.79
N ALA A 272 1.92 -7.63 -23.37
CA ALA A 272 2.67 -8.27 -24.44
C ALA A 272 3.32 -9.60 -24.00
N TYR A 273 3.87 -9.66 -22.78
CA TYR A 273 4.45 -10.88 -22.24
C TYR A 273 3.41 -11.99 -22.07
N LEU A 274 2.22 -11.65 -21.55
CA LEU A 274 1.11 -12.61 -21.42
C LEU A 274 0.63 -13.12 -22.78
N ASN A 275 0.50 -12.25 -23.78
CA ASN A 275 0.08 -12.64 -25.13
C ASN A 275 1.09 -13.60 -25.79
N ASN A 276 2.39 -13.42 -25.54
CA ASN A 276 3.42 -14.32 -26.06
C ASN A 276 3.41 -15.71 -25.40
N LEU A 277 2.82 -15.86 -24.21
CA LEU A 277 2.66 -17.17 -23.54
C LEU A 277 1.41 -17.93 -23.98
N ALA A 278 0.43 -17.21 -24.56
CA ALA A 278 -0.80 -17.79 -25.09
C ALA A 278 -0.62 -18.40 -26.50
N HIS A 279 0.53 -18.16 -27.13
CA HIS A 279 0.95 -18.71 -28.42
C HIS A 279 2.04 -19.76 -28.25
#